data_AF-A0A1G2MJV8-F1
#
_entry.id   AF-A0A1G2MJV8-F1
#
_cell.length_a   1.000
_cell.length_b   1.000
_cell.length_c   1.000
_cell.angle_alpha   90.00
_cell.angle_beta   90.00
_cell.angle_gamma   90.00
#
_symmetry.space_group_name_H-M   'P 1'
#
loop_
_entity.id
_entity.type
_entity.pdbx_description
1 polymer ?
#
loop_
_entity_poly.entity_id
_entity_poly.type
_entity_poly.pdbx_seq_one_letter_code
_entity_poly.pdbx_strand_id
1 'polypeptide(L)'
;MFNKMHSISKIVVICVLAGFVVPGYADITPLPNQAVSVNSVASVAEAYRMYKDVNPTIKVPTAVEVPFNTEFIERLNFAVMDITDKTFEPSLYIDRVKTKEVKLQATPSMEIWRESQQVAMFDQEPRTYAEFLLPDVGEGHLTLNVSGATLLTASGLTLLLDNYVALPKYIEISALTPAGTKVILAKTQMNSQTVRFPKTTAQNWIISLTFGQPLRITELKFIEENAGVVQNRGIRFLAKPNHTYRVFYDPDRYVTAPVGEAANLYDDKGVLRLPQSAGLNNPVYLISDADGDGVPDISDNCVKTANPDQEDVNENERGDVCDDFDRDGVVNYKDNCRDEPNRNQIDTDGDGIGDVCDGEESRITEKYKWLPWTGMGFAALILVGLFVVAVKHGGANSGEISSVSQNPPSSSEKPEV
;
A
#
# COMPACT_ATOMS: atom_id res chain seq x y z
N MET A 1 46.40 -8.29 41.02
CA MET A 1 46.05 -6.88 41.28
C MET A 1 44.79 -6.60 40.48
N PHE A 2 43.59 -6.77 41.08
CA PHE A 2 42.78 -5.68 41.66
C PHE A 2 42.65 -4.52 40.67
N ASN A 3 41.50 -4.14 40.13
CA ASN A 3 40.22 -3.72 40.74
C ASN A 3 39.34 -3.28 39.53
N LYS A 4 38.01 -3.10 39.52
CA LYS A 4 36.87 -3.36 40.40
C LYS A 4 35.63 -2.95 39.56
N MET A 5 34.58 -3.76 39.52
CA MET A 5 33.23 -3.28 39.20
C MET A 5 32.72 -2.40 40.36
N HIS A 6 32.07 -1.27 40.04
CA HIS A 6 30.95 -0.68 40.80
C HIS A 6 30.32 0.43 39.95
N SER A 7 29.05 0.29 39.58
CA SER A 7 27.87 0.74 40.34
C SER A 7 27.75 2.26 40.39
N ILE A 8 26.84 2.83 39.59
CA ILE A 8 26.33 4.18 39.83
C ILE A 8 24.85 4.09 40.18
N SER A 9 24.57 4.66 41.34
CA SER A 9 23.34 4.61 42.11
C SER A 9 22.20 5.41 41.48
N LYS A 10 21.00 4.86 41.73
CA LYS A 10 19.75 5.56 42.03
C LYS A 10 19.96 6.97 42.59
N ILE A 11 19.38 7.97 41.92
CA ILE A 11 18.97 9.21 42.56
C ILE A 11 17.43 9.21 42.57
N VAL A 12 16.90 8.99 43.77
CA VAL A 12 15.51 9.23 44.12
C VAL A 12 15.44 10.67 44.61
N VAL A 13 14.76 11.55 43.89
CA VAL A 13 14.28 12.83 44.43
C VAL A 13 12.80 12.67 44.70
N ILE A 14 12.46 12.54 45.98
CA ILE A 14 11.10 12.70 46.48
C ILE A 14 10.90 14.20 46.67
N CYS A 15 9.97 14.79 45.93
CA CYS A 15 9.32 16.03 46.32
C CYS A 15 7.82 15.87 46.07
N VAL A 16 7.04 15.99 47.15
CA VAL A 16 5.58 15.85 47.19
C VAL A 16 4.97 17.26 47.21
N LEU A 17 3.82 17.39 46.55
CA LEU A 17 2.79 18.46 46.64
C LEU A 17 2.89 19.62 45.65
N ALA A 18 2.17 19.48 44.53
CA ALA A 18 1.04 20.35 44.20
C ALA A 18 0.28 19.71 43.02
N GLY A 19 -1.01 19.43 43.22
CA GLY A 19 -1.85 18.79 42.21
C GLY A 19 -2.13 19.70 41.03
N PHE A 20 -1.71 19.27 39.85
CA PHE A 20 -2.30 19.62 38.56
C PHE A 20 -2.16 18.39 37.65
N VAL A 21 -3.30 17.75 37.34
CA VAL A 21 -3.38 16.68 36.35
C VAL A 21 -3.45 17.35 34.98
N VAL A 22 -2.35 17.32 34.24
CA VAL A 22 -2.37 17.49 32.78
C VAL A 22 -2.64 16.10 32.20
N PRO A 23 -3.61 15.89 31.30
CA PRO A 23 -3.73 14.61 30.61
C PRO A 23 -2.55 14.49 29.66
N GLY A 24 -1.51 13.77 30.11
CA GLY A 24 -0.38 13.37 29.29
C GLY A 24 -0.84 12.37 28.24
N TYR A 25 -0.41 12.62 27.01
CA TYR A 25 -0.42 11.73 25.86
C TYR A 25 -0.28 10.26 26.28
N ALA A 26 -1.21 9.43 25.82
CA ALA A 26 -0.99 7.99 25.83
C ALA A 26 0.23 7.71 24.94
N ASP A 27 1.28 7.14 25.54
CA ASP A 27 2.35 6.45 24.84
C ASP A 27 1.70 5.37 23.96
N ILE A 28 1.52 5.68 22.68
CA ILE A 28 1.34 4.69 21.62
C ILE A 28 2.73 4.08 21.42
N THR A 29 3.09 3.15 22.30
CA THR A 29 4.13 2.18 21.95
C THR A 29 3.61 1.46 20.70
N PRO A 30 4.31 1.50 19.55
CA PRO A 30 3.94 0.66 18.43
C PRO A 30 3.92 -0.78 18.94
N LEU A 31 2.79 -1.47 18.73
CA LEU A 31 2.70 -2.89 19.00
C LEU A 31 3.92 -3.54 18.34
N PRO A 32 4.67 -4.39 19.06
CA PRO A 32 5.88 -4.97 18.50
C PRO A 32 5.47 -5.72 17.24
N ASN A 33 6.08 -5.33 16.11
CA ASN A 33 6.03 -6.02 14.82
C ASN A 33 5.96 -7.53 15.05
N GLN A 34 4.74 -8.07 15.11
CA GLN A 34 4.55 -9.48 14.90
C GLN A 34 4.74 -9.64 13.42
N ALA A 35 5.97 -9.96 13.02
CA ALA A 35 6.19 -10.66 11.78
C ALA A 35 5.33 -11.92 11.84
N VAL A 36 4.08 -11.80 11.37
CA VAL A 36 3.16 -12.92 11.20
C VAL A 36 3.93 -13.91 10.35
N SER A 37 4.24 -15.08 10.90
CA SER A 37 4.93 -16.11 10.13
C SER A 37 4.03 -16.41 8.94
N VAL A 38 4.45 -15.98 7.75
CA VAL A 38 3.62 -15.86 6.54
C VAL A 38 3.01 -17.21 6.11
N ASN A 39 3.48 -18.32 6.67
CA ASN A 39 3.08 -19.69 6.32
C ASN A 39 2.58 -20.54 7.50
N SER A 40 2.07 -19.93 8.57
CA SER A 40 1.40 -20.68 9.64
C SER A 40 0.04 -21.23 9.16
N VAL A 41 -0.47 -22.27 9.83
CA VAL A 41 -1.82 -22.79 9.52
C VAL A 41 -2.89 -21.71 9.68
N ALA A 42 -2.74 -20.85 10.70
CA ALA A 42 -3.65 -19.73 10.95
C ALA A 42 -3.59 -18.68 9.84
N SER A 43 -2.40 -18.21 9.48
CA SER A 43 -2.23 -17.17 8.45
C SER A 43 -2.75 -17.60 7.08
N VAL A 44 -2.64 -18.89 6.73
CA VAL A 44 -3.25 -19.42 5.50
C VAL A 44 -4.78 -19.37 5.61
N ALA A 45 -5.37 -19.84 6.71
CA ALA A 45 -6.82 -19.86 6.88
C ALA A 45 -7.44 -18.45 6.93
N GLU A 46 -6.75 -17.49 7.55
CA GLU A 46 -7.19 -16.10 7.72
C GLU A 46 -7.31 -15.34 6.38
N ALA A 47 -6.61 -15.78 5.33
CA ALA A 47 -6.68 -15.15 4.01
C ALA A 47 -7.96 -15.47 3.22
N TYR A 48 -8.71 -16.52 3.61
CA TYR A 48 -9.87 -16.98 2.84
C TYR A 48 -11.19 -16.46 3.40
N ARG A 49 -12.05 -15.90 2.56
CA ARG A 49 -13.35 -15.38 2.99
C ARG A 49 -14.35 -16.47 3.30
N MET A 50 -14.24 -17.61 2.62
CA MET A 50 -15.24 -18.66 2.63
C MET A 50 -14.63 -20.04 2.86
N TYR A 51 -15.43 -20.99 3.35
CA TYR A 51 -15.06 -22.39 3.44
C TYR A 51 -16.23 -23.35 3.20
N LYS A 52 -15.89 -24.62 2.95
CA LYS A 52 -16.81 -25.77 2.97
C LYS A 52 -16.26 -26.87 3.87
N ASP A 53 -17.09 -27.38 4.76
CA ASP A 53 -16.75 -28.58 5.54
C ASP A 53 -17.10 -29.85 4.76
N VAL A 54 -16.19 -30.82 4.84
CA VAL A 54 -16.19 -32.04 4.04
C VAL A 54 -15.95 -33.23 4.95
N ASN A 55 -16.94 -34.12 5.03
CA ASN A 55 -16.90 -35.31 5.88
C ASN A 55 -17.21 -36.58 5.06
N PRO A 56 -16.24 -37.08 4.26
CA PRO A 56 -16.47 -38.19 3.36
C PRO A 56 -16.50 -39.52 4.12
N THR A 57 -17.52 -40.35 3.87
CA THR A 57 -17.58 -41.71 4.43
C THR A 57 -16.80 -42.69 3.55
N ILE A 58 -15.52 -42.89 3.85
CA ILE A 58 -14.61 -43.76 3.09
C ILE A 58 -13.92 -44.81 3.97
N LYS A 59 -13.65 -46.00 3.40
CA LYS A 59 -12.99 -47.12 4.10
C LYS A 59 -11.50 -47.25 3.80
N VAL A 60 -11.06 -46.70 2.67
CA VAL A 60 -9.67 -46.65 2.22
C VAL A 60 -9.35 -45.23 1.75
N PRO A 61 -8.08 -44.81 1.72
CA PRO A 61 -7.71 -43.54 1.13
C PRO A 61 -8.30 -43.41 -0.28
N THR A 62 -9.04 -42.33 -0.53
CA THR A 62 -9.85 -42.16 -1.74
C THR A 62 -9.69 -40.74 -2.24
N ALA A 63 -9.52 -40.58 -3.56
CA ALA A 63 -9.57 -39.26 -4.18
C ALA A 63 -11.00 -38.74 -4.09
N VAL A 64 -11.19 -37.62 -3.40
CA VAL A 64 -12.49 -36.99 -3.20
C VAL A 64 -12.55 -35.73 -4.06
N GLU A 65 -13.70 -35.47 -4.68
CA GLU A 65 -13.96 -34.27 -5.47
C GLU A 65 -15.14 -33.50 -4.85
N VAL A 66 -14.86 -32.27 -4.40
CA VAL A 66 -15.82 -31.34 -3.80
C VAL A 66 -16.34 -30.41 -4.90
N PRO A 67 -17.65 -30.38 -5.20
CA PRO A 67 -18.18 -29.56 -6.29
C PRO A 67 -18.22 -28.06 -5.95
N PHE A 68 -17.93 -27.23 -6.95
CA PHE A 68 -17.95 -25.76 -6.91
C PHE A 68 -18.77 -25.14 -8.07
N ASN A 69 -19.91 -25.76 -8.41
CA ASN A 69 -20.68 -25.44 -9.61
C ASN A 69 -21.57 -24.19 -9.48
N THR A 70 -21.82 -23.72 -8.25
CA THR A 70 -22.74 -22.60 -7.99
C THR A 70 -22.11 -21.43 -7.28
N GLU A 71 -20.91 -21.64 -6.74
CA GLU A 71 -20.17 -20.64 -5.99
C GLU A 71 -19.64 -19.60 -6.95
N PHE A 72 -19.87 -18.34 -6.62
CA PHE A 72 -19.11 -17.26 -7.20
C PHE A 72 -17.74 -17.24 -6.52
N ILE A 73 -16.69 -17.44 -7.31
CA ILE A 73 -15.31 -17.49 -6.83
C ILE A 73 -14.55 -16.43 -7.63
N GLU A 74 -14.03 -15.42 -6.92
CA GLU A 74 -13.26 -14.35 -7.55
C GLU A 74 -11.88 -14.91 -7.90
N ARG A 75 -11.17 -15.45 -6.89
CA ARG A 75 -9.82 -16.02 -7.02
C ARG A 75 -9.82 -17.55 -6.94
N LEU A 76 -9.23 -18.19 -7.95
CA LEU A 76 -9.08 -19.65 -8.03
C LEU A 76 -7.87 -20.16 -7.22
N ASN A 77 -7.78 -19.74 -5.96
CA ASN A 77 -6.82 -20.28 -5.00
C ASN A 77 -7.62 -20.95 -3.87
N PHE A 78 -7.13 -22.10 -3.42
CA PHE A 78 -7.83 -23.01 -2.52
C PHE A 78 -6.85 -23.63 -1.54
N ALA A 79 -7.31 -23.85 -0.31
CA ALA A 79 -6.55 -24.62 0.68
C ALA A 79 -7.45 -25.70 1.28
N VAL A 80 -6.97 -26.94 1.31
CA VAL A 80 -7.69 -28.05 1.93
C VAL A 80 -7.02 -28.39 3.25
N MET A 81 -7.69 -28.13 4.37
CA MET A 81 -7.19 -28.47 5.70
C MET A 81 -7.79 -29.80 6.16
N ASP A 82 -6.96 -30.75 6.54
CA ASP A 82 -7.36 -31.88 7.38
C ASP A 82 -7.57 -31.36 8.80
N ILE A 83 -8.82 -31.31 9.25
CA ILE A 83 -9.17 -30.79 10.57
C ILE A 83 -8.68 -31.73 11.68
N THR A 84 -8.55 -33.02 11.35
CA THR A 84 -8.14 -34.07 12.30
C THR A 84 -6.65 -33.96 12.59
N ASP A 85 -5.84 -33.84 11.54
CA ASP A 85 -4.38 -33.74 11.64
C ASP A 85 -3.88 -32.29 11.80
N LYS A 86 -4.74 -31.30 11.55
CA LYS A 86 -4.40 -29.86 11.51
C LYS A 86 -3.32 -29.51 10.48
N THR A 87 -3.31 -30.22 9.37
CA THR A 87 -2.37 -30.01 8.26
C THR A 87 -3.11 -29.69 6.98
N PHE A 88 -2.47 -28.97 6.06
CA PHE A 88 -3.01 -28.81 4.72
C PHE A 88 -2.68 -30.03 3.85
N GLU A 89 -3.60 -30.36 2.95
CA GLU A 89 -3.49 -31.44 1.98
C GLU A 89 -3.31 -30.86 0.57
N PRO A 90 -2.45 -31.45 -0.26
CA PRO A 90 -2.34 -31.09 -1.67
C PRO A 90 -3.70 -31.21 -2.37
N SER A 91 -4.05 -30.21 -3.17
CA SER A 91 -5.33 -30.18 -3.88
C SER A 91 -5.19 -29.69 -5.31
N LEU A 92 -6.11 -30.14 -6.16
CA LEU A 92 -6.15 -29.83 -7.58
C LEU A 92 -7.51 -29.23 -7.93
N TYR A 93 -7.51 -28.04 -8.52
CA TYR A 93 -8.69 -27.46 -9.12
C TYR A 93 -8.99 -28.17 -10.45
N ILE A 94 -10.21 -28.67 -10.56
CA ILE A 94 -10.74 -29.34 -11.73
C ILE A 94 -11.77 -28.40 -12.34
N ASP A 95 -11.56 -28.01 -13.59
CA ASP A 95 -12.58 -27.35 -14.39
C ASP A 95 -12.87 -28.16 -15.65
N ARG A 96 -13.96 -28.91 -15.63
CA ARG A 96 -14.46 -29.60 -16.82
C ARG A 96 -15.44 -28.67 -17.52
N VAL A 97 -14.88 -27.66 -18.17
CA VAL A 97 -15.62 -26.64 -18.92
C VAL A 97 -16.41 -27.30 -20.06
N LYS A 98 -17.74 -27.08 -20.08
CA LYS A 98 -18.57 -27.10 -21.30
C LYS A 98 -19.18 -25.72 -21.59
N THR A 99 -18.52 -24.63 -21.21
CA THR A 99 -18.93 -23.28 -21.60
C THR A 99 -18.28 -22.87 -22.92
N LYS A 100 -19.06 -22.24 -23.78
CA LYS A 100 -18.56 -21.49 -24.94
C LYS A 100 -18.16 -20.10 -24.42
N GLU A 101 -17.12 -20.03 -23.59
CA GLU A 101 -16.61 -18.75 -23.05
C GLU A 101 -16.23 -17.82 -24.19
N VAL A 102 -16.57 -16.54 -24.05
CA VAL A 102 -16.17 -15.54 -25.04
C VAL A 102 -14.69 -15.25 -24.80
N LYS A 103 -13.83 -15.66 -25.73
CA LYS A 103 -12.42 -15.27 -25.68
C LYS A 103 -12.31 -13.76 -25.85
N LEU A 104 -11.79 -13.10 -24.82
CA LEU A 104 -11.57 -11.66 -24.77
C LEU A 104 -10.10 -11.33 -25.01
N GLN A 105 -9.86 -10.13 -25.53
CA GLN A 105 -8.56 -9.50 -25.63
C GLN A 105 -8.68 -8.05 -25.17
N ALA A 106 -7.70 -7.54 -24.46
CA ALA A 106 -7.62 -6.11 -24.11
C ALA A 106 -6.45 -5.44 -24.80
N THR A 107 -6.68 -4.21 -25.24
CA THR A 107 -5.62 -3.30 -25.67
C THR A 107 -5.60 -2.10 -24.71
N PRO A 108 -4.54 -1.93 -23.91
CA PRO A 108 -4.42 -0.79 -22.99
C PRO A 108 -4.04 0.50 -23.72
N SER A 109 -4.38 1.65 -23.13
CA SER A 109 -3.99 2.99 -23.59
C SER A 109 -2.56 3.40 -23.22
N MET A 110 -1.92 2.64 -22.34
CA MET A 110 -0.55 2.85 -21.85
C MET A 110 0.31 1.62 -22.11
N GLU A 111 1.62 1.82 -22.20
CA GLU A 111 2.58 0.73 -22.33
C GLU A 111 2.55 -0.16 -21.08
N ILE A 112 2.60 -1.47 -21.31
CA ILE A 112 2.79 -2.44 -20.23
C ILE A 112 4.29 -2.62 -20.06
N TRP A 113 4.76 -2.63 -18.82
CA TRP A 113 6.18 -2.76 -18.49
C TRP A 113 6.84 -3.98 -19.16
N ARG A 114 6.07 -5.03 -19.46
CA ARG A 114 6.46 -6.18 -20.31
C ARG A 114 5.34 -6.62 -21.25
N GLU A 115 5.55 -6.52 -22.57
CA GLU A 115 4.56 -6.84 -23.61
C GLU A 115 3.88 -8.21 -23.45
N SER A 116 4.57 -9.21 -22.89
CA SER A 116 4.03 -10.56 -22.66
C SER A 116 2.93 -10.64 -21.60
N GLN A 117 2.69 -9.58 -20.84
CA GLN A 117 1.75 -9.58 -19.71
C GLN A 117 0.32 -9.16 -20.08
N GLN A 118 0.04 -8.72 -21.31
CA GLN A 118 -1.34 -8.42 -21.76
C GLN A 118 -2.28 -9.61 -21.60
N VAL A 119 -1.73 -10.81 -21.81
CA VAL A 119 -2.47 -12.07 -21.77
C VAL A 119 -2.85 -12.44 -20.33
N ALA A 120 -2.13 -11.92 -19.33
CA ALA A 120 -2.37 -12.22 -17.92
C ALA A 120 -3.80 -11.87 -17.49
N MET A 121 -4.36 -10.74 -17.96
CA MET A 121 -5.71 -10.32 -17.57
C MET A 121 -6.85 -11.28 -18.01
N PHE A 122 -6.57 -12.27 -18.87
CA PHE A 122 -7.58 -13.22 -19.37
C PHE A 122 -7.07 -14.66 -19.49
N ASP A 123 -5.94 -15.01 -18.89
CA ASP A 123 -5.36 -16.35 -19.02
C ASP A 123 -5.86 -17.35 -17.97
N GLN A 124 -6.69 -16.89 -17.02
CA GLN A 124 -7.21 -17.68 -15.91
C GLN A 124 -6.11 -18.18 -14.97
N GLU A 125 -4.94 -17.54 -14.97
CA GLU A 125 -3.81 -17.86 -14.12
C GLU A 125 -3.60 -16.74 -13.08
N PRO A 126 -4.04 -16.92 -11.82
CA PRO A 126 -3.96 -15.86 -10.81
C PRO A 126 -2.53 -15.51 -10.37
N ARG A 127 -1.50 -16.24 -10.85
CA ARG A 127 -0.08 -15.97 -10.58
C ARG A 127 0.54 -14.99 -11.56
N THR A 128 -0.11 -14.74 -12.69
CA THR A 128 0.34 -13.77 -13.69
C THR A 128 -0.42 -12.46 -13.50
N TYR A 129 0.24 -11.35 -13.84
CA TYR A 129 -0.38 -10.02 -13.79
C TYR A 129 0.12 -9.15 -14.93
N ALA A 130 -0.76 -8.24 -15.37
CA ALA A 130 -0.44 -7.09 -16.20
C ALA A 130 -0.08 -5.91 -15.30
N GLU A 131 1.14 -5.40 -15.44
CA GLU A 131 1.65 -4.27 -14.66
C GLU A 131 1.56 -2.97 -15.44
N PHE A 132 0.92 -1.99 -14.81
CA PHE A 132 0.79 -0.62 -15.28
C PHE A 132 1.49 0.27 -14.27
N LEU A 133 2.55 0.94 -14.74
CA LEU A 133 3.28 1.85 -13.88
C LEU A 133 2.43 3.07 -13.55
N LEU A 134 2.73 3.66 -12.40
CA LEU A 134 2.24 4.97 -12.05
C LEU A 134 2.98 6.04 -12.88
N PRO A 135 2.28 6.89 -13.65
CA PRO A 135 2.91 7.94 -14.45
C PRO A 135 3.62 9.02 -13.63
N ASP A 136 4.39 9.84 -14.36
CA ASP A 136 4.86 11.24 -14.12
C ASP A 136 4.24 12.06 -12.98
N VAL A 137 2.94 11.93 -12.79
CA VAL A 137 2.09 12.92 -12.12
C VAL A 137 1.41 12.39 -10.86
N GLY A 138 1.80 11.21 -10.37
CA GLY A 138 1.26 10.60 -9.15
C GLY A 138 -0.13 9.95 -9.32
N GLU A 139 -0.88 10.33 -10.35
CA GLU A 139 -2.15 9.71 -10.73
C GLU A 139 -2.04 8.99 -12.08
N GLY A 140 -2.48 7.74 -12.13
CA GLY A 140 -2.52 6.89 -13.32
C GLY A 140 -3.91 6.79 -13.93
N HIS A 141 -4.00 6.94 -15.25
CA HIS A 141 -5.25 6.73 -16.00
C HIS A 141 -5.10 5.64 -17.05
N LEU A 142 -5.69 4.48 -16.80
CA LEU A 142 -5.66 3.34 -17.72
C LEU A 142 -7.00 3.19 -18.44
N THR A 143 -7.00 3.16 -19.77
CA THR A 143 -8.15 2.73 -20.57
C THR A 143 -7.86 1.41 -21.25
N LEU A 144 -8.67 0.39 -20.96
CA LEU A 144 -8.65 -0.92 -21.58
C LEU A 144 -9.76 -1.01 -22.63
N ASN A 145 -9.37 -1.15 -23.89
CA ASN A 145 -10.30 -1.50 -24.97
C ASN A 145 -10.40 -3.02 -25.03
N VAL A 146 -11.48 -3.58 -24.50
CA VAL A 146 -11.71 -5.03 -24.45
C VAL A 146 -12.63 -5.45 -25.58
N SER A 147 -12.21 -6.44 -26.37
CA SER A 147 -13.01 -6.96 -27.48
C SER A 147 -13.12 -8.48 -27.41
N GLY A 148 -14.29 -9.00 -27.80
CA GLY A 148 -14.56 -10.42 -27.91
C GLY A 148 -14.72 -10.88 -29.35
N ALA A 149 -14.42 -12.16 -29.62
CA ALA A 149 -14.71 -12.77 -30.92
C ALA A 149 -16.21 -12.93 -31.19
N THR A 150 -17.03 -12.93 -30.15
CA THR A 150 -18.50 -13.00 -30.20
C THR A 150 -19.12 -12.01 -29.23
N LEU A 151 -20.43 -11.74 -29.37
CA LEU A 151 -21.17 -10.92 -28.41
C LEU A 151 -21.11 -11.54 -27.00
N LEU A 152 -20.75 -10.72 -26.03
CA LEU A 152 -20.78 -11.04 -24.61
C LEU A 152 -21.99 -10.38 -23.99
N THR A 153 -22.82 -11.13 -23.25
CA THR A 153 -23.85 -10.57 -22.39
C THR A 153 -23.34 -10.60 -20.95
N ALA A 154 -23.20 -9.45 -20.30
CA ALA A 154 -22.68 -9.36 -18.94
C ALA A 154 -23.51 -8.42 -18.05
N SER A 155 -23.45 -8.65 -16.74
CA SER A 155 -24.13 -7.86 -15.69
C SER A 155 -23.17 -7.29 -14.63
N GLY A 156 -21.87 -7.49 -14.83
CA GLY A 156 -20.83 -6.99 -13.94
C GLY A 156 -19.44 -7.28 -14.48
N LEU A 157 -18.45 -6.66 -13.82
CA LEU A 157 -17.03 -6.82 -14.08
C LEU A 157 -16.32 -6.96 -12.73
N THR A 158 -15.43 -7.93 -12.62
CA THR A 158 -14.58 -8.17 -11.46
C THR A 158 -13.12 -7.96 -11.86
N LEU A 159 -12.43 -7.11 -11.12
CA LEU A 159 -11.01 -6.78 -11.28
C LEU A 159 -10.21 -7.47 -10.18
N LEU A 160 -9.46 -8.52 -10.51
CA LEU A 160 -8.58 -9.16 -9.54
C LEU A 160 -7.21 -8.49 -9.58
N LEU A 161 -6.75 -8.02 -8.43
CA LEU A 161 -5.47 -7.32 -8.28
C LEU A 161 -4.38 -8.24 -7.74
N ASP A 162 -3.11 -7.96 -8.03
CA ASP A 162 -2.01 -8.68 -7.38
C ASP A 162 -1.90 -8.31 -5.88
N ASN A 163 -1.07 -9.04 -5.13
CA ASN A 163 -0.75 -8.68 -3.74
C ASN A 163 -0.10 -7.30 -3.66
N TYR A 164 -0.39 -6.58 -2.57
CA TYR A 164 0.16 -5.26 -2.30
C TYR A 164 -0.22 -4.22 -3.37
N VAL A 165 -1.52 -4.19 -3.70
CA VAL A 165 -2.11 -3.27 -4.67
C VAL A 165 -3.48 -2.84 -4.12
N ALA A 166 -3.67 -1.56 -3.84
CA ALA A 166 -5.00 -1.06 -3.48
C ALA A 166 -5.92 -0.97 -4.67
N LEU A 167 -7.22 -0.81 -4.39
CA LEU A 167 -8.21 -0.59 -5.42
C LEU A 167 -7.92 0.71 -6.19
N PRO A 168 -8.10 0.73 -7.53
CA PRO A 168 -8.21 1.98 -8.28
C PRO A 168 -9.33 2.85 -7.68
N LYS A 169 -9.15 4.16 -7.51
CA LYS A 169 -10.20 5.03 -6.94
C LYS A 169 -11.44 5.06 -7.80
N TYR A 170 -11.31 5.18 -9.12
CA TYR A 170 -12.45 5.30 -10.03
C TYR A 170 -12.44 4.27 -11.14
N ILE A 171 -13.63 3.84 -11.53
CA ILE A 171 -13.87 3.01 -12.71
C ILE A 171 -15.03 3.56 -13.55
N GLU A 172 -14.83 3.59 -14.86
CA GLU A 172 -15.87 3.82 -15.85
C GLU A 172 -15.95 2.60 -16.79
N ILE A 173 -17.10 1.94 -16.83
CA ILE A 173 -17.37 0.81 -17.72
C ILE A 173 -18.33 1.27 -18.80
N SER A 174 -17.93 1.09 -20.05
CA SER A 174 -18.74 1.43 -21.21
C SER A 174 -18.78 0.28 -22.21
N ALA A 175 -19.84 0.26 -23.02
CA ALA A 175 -19.97 -0.63 -24.16
C ALA A 175 -20.13 0.18 -25.45
N LEU A 176 -19.62 -0.34 -26.57
CA LEU A 176 -19.91 0.22 -27.89
C LEU A 176 -21.09 -0.51 -28.52
N THR A 177 -22.06 0.25 -29.02
CA THR A 177 -23.14 -0.30 -29.85
C THR A 177 -22.59 -0.76 -31.20
N PRO A 178 -23.33 -1.57 -31.98
CA PRO A 178 -22.96 -1.90 -33.36
C PRO A 178 -22.79 -0.66 -34.26
N ALA A 179 -23.42 0.46 -33.91
CA ALA A 179 -23.27 1.75 -34.60
C ALA A 179 -22.05 2.57 -34.13
N GLY A 180 -21.25 2.04 -33.20
CA GLY A 180 -20.06 2.71 -32.65
C GLY A 180 -20.35 3.73 -31.56
N THR A 181 -21.59 3.85 -31.08
CA THR A 181 -21.94 4.79 -30.00
C THR A 181 -21.48 4.24 -28.65
N LYS A 182 -20.71 5.05 -27.89
CA LYS A 182 -20.32 4.73 -26.51
C LYS A 182 -21.52 4.89 -25.57
N VAL A 183 -21.82 3.83 -24.81
CA VAL A 183 -22.83 3.81 -23.75
C VAL A 183 -22.13 3.57 -22.42
N ILE A 184 -22.23 4.51 -21.50
CA ILE A 184 -21.69 4.37 -20.14
C ILE A 184 -22.65 3.50 -19.33
N LEU A 185 -22.14 2.40 -18.79
CA LEU A 185 -22.90 1.41 -18.02
C LEU A 185 -22.72 1.59 -16.51
N ALA A 186 -21.51 1.98 -16.10
CA ALA A 186 -21.19 2.32 -14.72
C ALA A 186 -20.08 3.38 -14.70
N LYS A 187 -20.17 4.32 -13.76
CA LYS A 187 -19.12 5.27 -13.42
C LYS A 187 -19.17 5.48 -11.91
N THR A 188 -18.17 4.98 -11.18
CA THR A 188 -18.23 4.93 -9.72
C THR A 188 -16.85 4.95 -9.09
N GLN A 189 -16.80 5.34 -7.82
CA GLN A 189 -15.62 5.12 -6.98
C GLN A 189 -15.58 3.65 -6.57
N MET A 190 -14.43 3.00 -6.67
CA MET A 190 -14.33 1.59 -6.30
C MET A 190 -14.23 1.45 -4.78
N ASN A 191 -15.13 0.65 -4.23
CA ASN A 191 -15.10 0.16 -2.85
C ASN A 191 -15.03 -1.38 -2.80
N SER A 192 -14.94 -2.01 -3.96
CA SER A 192 -14.91 -3.44 -4.17
C SER A 192 -14.26 -3.74 -5.52
N GLN A 193 -13.67 -4.93 -5.65
CA GLN A 193 -13.14 -5.46 -6.91
C GLN A 193 -14.24 -5.73 -7.94
N THR A 194 -15.51 -5.83 -7.52
CA THR A 194 -16.63 -6.15 -8.40
C THR A 194 -17.57 -4.95 -8.59
N VAL A 195 -17.81 -4.57 -9.84
CA VAL A 195 -18.73 -3.49 -10.23
C VAL A 195 -19.89 -4.08 -11.03
N ARG A 196 -21.12 -3.89 -10.55
CA ARG A 196 -22.35 -4.34 -11.22
C ARG A 196 -22.90 -3.26 -12.14
N PHE A 197 -23.49 -3.68 -13.26
CA PHE A 197 -24.13 -2.78 -14.22
C PHE A 197 -25.32 -3.46 -14.90
N PRO A 198 -26.24 -2.70 -15.53
CA PRO A 198 -27.39 -3.27 -16.22
C PRO A 198 -26.96 -4.32 -17.26
N LYS A 199 -27.67 -5.45 -17.30
CA LYS A 199 -27.40 -6.54 -18.24
C LYS A 199 -27.29 -6.00 -19.67
N THR A 200 -26.09 -6.09 -20.24
CA THR A 200 -25.75 -5.47 -21.53
C THR A 200 -25.09 -6.50 -22.43
N THR A 201 -25.43 -6.46 -23.71
CA THR A 201 -24.80 -7.30 -24.74
C THR A 201 -23.96 -6.45 -25.67
N ALA A 202 -22.66 -6.69 -25.73
CA ALA A 202 -21.74 -5.95 -26.58
C ALA A 202 -20.53 -6.80 -26.99
N GLN A 203 -19.89 -6.42 -28.10
CA GLN A 203 -18.64 -7.03 -28.55
C GLN A 203 -17.41 -6.26 -28.06
N ASN A 204 -17.53 -4.94 -27.96
CA ASN A 204 -16.45 -4.05 -27.57
C ASN A 204 -16.84 -3.29 -26.31
N TRP A 205 -15.93 -3.28 -25.36
CA TRP A 205 -16.06 -2.68 -24.04
C TRP A 205 -14.89 -1.74 -23.82
N ILE A 206 -15.13 -0.67 -23.08
CA ILE A 206 -14.11 0.30 -22.69
C ILE A 206 -14.15 0.39 -21.18
N ILE A 207 -13.03 0.10 -20.53
CA ILE A 207 -12.89 0.13 -19.08
C ILE A 207 -11.82 1.16 -18.77
N SER A 208 -12.20 2.26 -18.13
CA SER A 208 -11.28 3.31 -17.70
C SER A 208 -11.10 3.25 -16.20
N LEU A 209 -9.85 3.28 -15.72
CA LEU A 209 -9.44 3.19 -14.33
C LEU A 209 -8.57 4.38 -13.96
N THR A 210 -8.72 4.87 -12.74
CA THR A 210 -7.84 5.87 -12.10
C THR A 210 -7.19 5.25 -10.87
N PHE A 211 -5.88 5.40 -10.68
CA PHE A 211 -5.10 4.76 -9.60
C PHE A 211 -3.89 5.60 -9.16
N GLY A 212 -3.57 5.66 -7.85
CA GLY A 212 -2.36 6.32 -7.32
C GLY A 212 -1.17 5.43 -6.98
N GLN A 213 -1.23 4.14 -7.32
CA GLN A 213 -0.12 3.22 -7.11
C GLN A 213 0.05 2.26 -8.29
N PRO A 214 1.25 1.69 -8.51
CA PRO A 214 1.47 0.73 -9.59
C PRO A 214 0.37 -0.34 -9.63
N LEU A 215 -0.40 -0.32 -10.72
CA LEU A 215 -1.59 -1.14 -10.86
C LEU A 215 -1.20 -2.48 -11.48
N ARG A 216 -1.36 -3.56 -10.72
CA ARG A 216 -1.14 -4.93 -11.21
C ARG A 216 -2.46 -5.68 -11.25
N ILE A 217 -2.97 -5.92 -12.46
CA ILE A 217 -4.21 -6.65 -12.70
C ILE A 217 -3.87 -8.10 -13.00
N THR A 218 -4.30 -9.02 -12.13
CA THR A 218 -4.16 -10.46 -12.36
C THR A 218 -5.21 -10.96 -13.32
N GLU A 219 -6.48 -10.60 -13.13
CA GLU A 219 -7.58 -11.05 -14.00
C GLU A 219 -8.65 -9.97 -14.16
N LEU A 220 -9.28 -9.98 -15.33
CA LEU A 220 -10.41 -9.14 -15.66
C LEU A 220 -11.59 -10.00 -16.10
N LYS A 221 -12.55 -10.22 -15.20
CA LYS A 221 -13.65 -11.19 -15.40
C LYS A 221 -14.98 -10.47 -15.58
N PHE A 222 -15.62 -10.68 -16.72
CA PHE A 222 -17.02 -10.31 -16.87
C PHE A 222 -17.91 -11.35 -16.21
N ILE A 223 -18.98 -10.88 -15.57
CA ILE A 223 -20.01 -11.75 -15.04
C ILE A 223 -20.96 -12.08 -16.19
N GLU A 224 -20.64 -13.18 -16.88
CA GLU A 224 -21.33 -13.60 -18.10
C GLU A 224 -22.73 -14.16 -17.80
N GLU A 225 -23.70 -13.73 -18.60
CA GLU A 225 -25.11 -14.08 -18.48
C GLU A 225 -25.57 -15.04 -19.59
N ASN A 226 -24.84 -15.07 -20.71
CA ASN A 226 -25.10 -15.94 -21.86
C ASN A 226 -24.24 -17.21 -21.86
N ALA A 227 -23.41 -17.42 -20.84
CA ALA A 227 -22.72 -18.68 -20.63
C ALA A 227 -23.76 -19.78 -20.38
N GLY A 228 -24.01 -20.63 -21.38
CA GLY A 228 -24.78 -21.86 -21.17
C GLY A 228 -23.98 -22.80 -20.27
N VAL A 229 -24.28 -22.83 -18.97
CA VAL A 229 -23.45 -23.52 -17.98
C VAL A 229 -23.85 -25.00 -17.85
N VAL A 230 -22.94 -25.90 -18.25
CA VAL A 230 -22.68 -27.13 -17.47
C VAL A 230 -21.25 -27.00 -16.96
N GLN A 231 -21.08 -26.26 -15.88
CA GLN A 231 -19.82 -26.21 -15.16
C GLN A 231 -19.78 -27.44 -14.26
N ASN A 232 -18.76 -28.26 -14.46
CA ASN A 232 -18.40 -29.32 -13.53
C ASN A 232 -17.03 -28.95 -12.97
N ARG A 233 -17.07 -28.02 -12.01
CA ARG A 233 -15.93 -27.49 -11.28
C ARG A 233 -15.82 -28.21 -9.95
N GLY A 234 -14.60 -28.47 -9.51
CA GLY A 234 -14.40 -29.05 -8.20
C GLY A 234 -12.97 -28.99 -7.70
N ILE A 235 -12.81 -29.21 -6.40
CA ILE A 235 -11.52 -29.38 -5.76
C ILE A 235 -11.31 -30.85 -5.47
N ARG A 236 -10.20 -31.40 -5.96
CA ARG A 236 -9.81 -32.78 -5.75
C ARG A 236 -8.65 -32.87 -4.78
N PHE A 237 -8.73 -33.79 -3.82
CA PHE A 237 -7.64 -34.12 -2.90
C PHE A 237 -7.75 -35.58 -2.44
N LEU A 238 -6.69 -36.10 -1.83
CA LEU A 238 -6.68 -37.45 -1.27
C LEU A 238 -7.19 -37.44 0.17
N ALA A 239 -8.36 -38.03 0.41
CA ALA A 239 -8.95 -38.13 1.75
C ALA A 239 -8.60 -39.45 2.44
N LYS A 240 -8.45 -39.43 3.77
CA LYS A 240 -8.17 -40.57 4.65
C LYS A 240 -9.44 -41.07 5.36
N PRO A 241 -9.55 -42.37 5.68
CA PRO A 241 -10.68 -42.91 6.44
C PRO A 241 -10.83 -42.26 7.81
N ASN A 242 -12.06 -41.88 8.19
CA ASN A 242 -12.41 -41.22 9.46
C ASN A 242 -11.82 -39.81 9.69
N HIS A 243 -11.39 -39.13 8.63
CA HIS A 243 -10.92 -37.74 8.71
C HIS A 243 -11.97 -36.77 8.17
N THR A 244 -11.98 -35.58 8.75
CA THR A 244 -12.80 -34.46 8.28
C THR A 244 -11.92 -33.35 7.73
N TYR A 245 -12.43 -32.67 6.71
CA TYR A 245 -11.70 -31.68 5.94
C TYR A 245 -12.46 -30.36 5.88
N ARG A 246 -11.72 -29.27 5.72
CA ARG A 246 -12.24 -27.95 5.41
C ARG A 246 -11.56 -27.44 4.15
N VAL A 247 -12.36 -27.10 3.15
CA VAL A 247 -11.88 -26.47 1.91
C VAL A 247 -12.11 -24.98 2.01
N PHE A 248 -11.04 -24.22 2.18
CA PHE A 248 -11.05 -22.76 2.11
C PHE A 248 -10.98 -22.30 0.65
N TYR A 249 -11.73 -21.26 0.31
CA TYR A 249 -11.80 -20.71 -1.04
C TYR A 249 -12.12 -19.21 -1.02
N ASP A 250 -11.91 -18.57 -2.17
CA ASP A 250 -12.07 -17.12 -2.36
C ASP A 250 -11.21 -16.26 -1.41
N PRO A 251 -9.88 -16.35 -1.52
CA PRO A 251 -9.01 -15.50 -0.71
C PRO A 251 -9.00 -14.05 -1.18
N ASP A 252 -8.74 -13.13 -0.26
CA ASP A 252 -8.55 -11.70 -0.58
C ASP A 252 -7.11 -11.39 -1.01
N ARG A 253 -6.13 -12.18 -0.54
CA ARG A 253 -4.71 -12.11 -0.85
C ARG A 253 -4.17 -13.46 -1.32
N TYR A 254 -3.14 -13.44 -2.16
CA TYR A 254 -2.46 -14.66 -2.54
C TYR A 254 -1.71 -15.23 -1.34
N VAL A 255 -2.10 -16.44 -0.94
CA VAL A 255 -1.42 -17.25 0.07
C VAL A 255 -1.21 -18.65 -0.49
N THR A 256 -0.11 -19.30 -0.12
CA THR A 256 0.16 -20.69 -0.52
C THR A 256 0.11 -21.57 0.72
N ALA A 257 -0.70 -22.63 0.68
CA ALA A 257 -0.67 -23.64 1.72
C ALA A 257 0.68 -24.40 1.65
N PRO A 258 1.33 -24.70 2.78
CA PRO A 258 2.61 -25.43 2.81
C PRO A 258 2.40 -26.92 2.51
N VAL A 259 2.09 -27.24 1.26
CA VAL A 259 1.77 -28.59 0.77
C VAL A 259 2.71 -29.00 -0.36
N GLY A 260 2.84 -30.31 -0.57
CA GLY A 260 3.50 -30.85 -1.75
C GLY A 260 2.63 -30.74 -3.01
N GLU A 261 3.08 -31.37 -4.09
CA GLU A 261 2.31 -31.41 -5.34
C GLU A 261 1.03 -32.24 -5.18
N ALA A 262 -0.05 -31.75 -5.77
CA ALA A 262 -1.30 -32.50 -5.83
C ALA A 262 -1.17 -33.68 -6.80
N ALA A 263 -1.66 -34.85 -6.39
CA ALA A 263 -1.72 -36.00 -7.27
C ALA A 263 -2.72 -35.74 -8.41
N ASN A 264 -2.21 -35.57 -9.63
CA ASN A 264 -3.05 -35.54 -10.83
C ASN A 264 -3.29 -36.97 -11.32
N LEU A 265 -4.56 -37.39 -11.38
CA LEU A 265 -4.94 -38.73 -11.83
C LEU A 265 -4.99 -38.79 -13.36
N TYR A 266 -4.58 -39.91 -13.94
CA TYR A 266 -4.67 -40.14 -15.39
C TYR A 266 -6.12 -40.21 -15.89
N ASP A 267 -7.03 -40.78 -15.09
CA ASP A 267 -8.46 -40.80 -15.37
C ASP A 267 -9.29 -40.59 -14.08
N ASP A 268 -10.61 -40.40 -14.24
CA ASP A 268 -11.53 -40.13 -13.14
C ASP A 268 -12.04 -41.41 -12.43
N LYS A 269 -11.48 -42.60 -12.70
CA LYS A 269 -11.97 -43.83 -12.08
C LYS A 269 -11.64 -43.85 -10.59
N GLY A 270 -12.62 -44.22 -9.78
CA GLY A 270 -12.46 -44.31 -8.32
C GLY A 270 -12.48 -42.96 -7.59
N VAL A 271 -12.69 -41.85 -8.30
CA VAL A 271 -12.92 -40.55 -7.66
C VAL A 271 -14.31 -40.53 -7.01
N LEU A 272 -14.36 -40.33 -5.70
CA LEU A 272 -15.59 -40.11 -4.96
C LEU A 272 -16.03 -38.65 -5.11
N ARG A 273 -17.06 -38.41 -5.94
CA ARG A 273 -17.67 -37.10 -6.08
C ARG A 273 -18.69 -36.87 -4.98
N LEU A 274 -18.52 -35.80 -4.21
CA LEU A 274 -19.44 -35.45 -3.14
C LEU A 274 -20.68 -34.74 -3.67
N PRO A 275 -21.82 -34.81 -2.95
CA PRO A 275 -22.97 -33.99 -3.26
C PRO A 275 -22.64 -32.51 -3.10
N GLN A 276 -23.41 -31.66 -3.77
CA GLN A 276 -23.29 -30.22 -3.66
C GLN A 276 -23.61 -29.75 -2.24
N SER A 277 -22.73 -28.93 -1.69
CA SER A 277 -22.88 -28.26 -0.40
C SER A 277 -22.66 -26.77 -0.56
N ALA A 278 -23.40 -25.96 0.19
CA ALA A 278 -23.23 -24.51 0.22
C ALA A 278 -21.95 -24.14 0.98
N GLY A 279 -21.28 -23.07 0.54
CA GLY A 279 -20.20 -22.46 1.30
C GLY A 279 -20.69 -21.65 2.49
N LEU A 280 -19.79 -21.45 3.44
CA LEU A 280 -20.00 -20.70 4.67
C LEU A 280 -18.96 -19.59 4.80
N ASN A 281 -19.32 -18.48 5.42
CA ASN A 281 -18.39 -17.40 5.74
C ASN A 281 -17.35 -17.90 6.75
N ASN A 282 -16.07 -17.60 6.51
CA ASN A 282 -14.98 -17.98 7.37
C ASN A 282 -14.91 -17.05 8.61
N PRO A 283 -15.15 -17.56 9.83
CA PRO A 283 -15.17 -16.73 11.03
C PRO A 283 -13.77 -16.24 11.45
N VAL A 284 -12.70 -16.84 10.93
CA VAL A 284 -11.32 -16.41 11.18
C VAL A 284 -10.76 -15.59 10.02
N TYR A 285 -11.57 -15.20 9.04
CA TYR A 285 -11.10 -14.32 7.97
C TYR A 285 -10.66 -12.98 8.53
N LEU A 286 -9.46 -12.55 8.15
CA LEU A 286 -8.91 -11.23 8.42
C LEU A 286 -8.65 -10.54 7.09
N ILE A 287 -9.12 -9.30 6.95
CA ILE A 287 -8.81 -8.50 5.78
C ILE A 287 -7.29 -8.26 5.69
N SER A 288 -6.75 -8.23 4.48
CA SER A 288 -5.32 -8.00 4.27
C SER A 288 -4.94 -6.58 4.71
N ASP A 289 -3.87 -6.50 5.49
CA ASP A 289 -3.20 -5.29 5.98
C ASP A 289 -1.71 -5.66 6.05
N ALA A 290 -0.99 -5.31 5.00
CA ALA A 290 0.33 -5.82 4.71
C ALA A 290 1.43 -5.15 5.55
N ASP A 291 1.24 -3.90 5.94
CA ASP A 291 2.18 -3.15 6.78
C ASP A 291 1.72 -3.02 8.25
N GLY A 292 0.50 -3.45 8.57
CA GLY A 292 -0.01 -3.60 9.92
C GLY A 292 -0.39 -2.28 10.57
N ASP A 293 -0.74 -1.28 9.78
CA ASP A 293 -1.04 0.08 10.25
C ASP A 293 -2.52 0.25 10.65
N GLY A 294 -3.36 -0.75 10.38
CA GLY A 294 -4.79 -0.79 10.69
C GLY A 294 -5.69 -0.35 9.52
N VAL A 295 -5.11 0.03 8.38
CA VAL A 295 -5.80 0.34 7.13
C VAL A 295 -5.72 -0.88 6.21
N PRO A 296 -6.85 -1.43 5.74
CA PRO A 296 -6.81 -2.56 4.83
C PRO A 296 -6.13 -2.21 3.49
N ASP A 297 -5.35 -3.14 2.93
CA ASP A 297 -4.62 -2.99 1.64
C ASP A 297 -5.48 -2.44 0.52
N ILE A 298 -6.77 -2.83 0.48
CA ILE A 298 -7.72 -2.42 -0.56
C ILE A 298 -8.04 -0.91 -0.56
N SER A 299 -7.79 -0.25 0.56
CA SER A 299 -8.08 1.16 0.83
C SER A 299 -6.87 1.96 1.29
N ASP A 300 -5.70 1.32 1.33
CA ASP A 300 -4.45 1.91 1.80
C ASP A 300 -3.69 2.61 0.68
N ASN A 301 -3.47 3.92 0.82
CA ASN A 301 -2.72 4.74 -0.14
C ASN A 301 -1.19 4.50 -0.09
N CYS A 302 -0.70 3.70 0.86
CA CYS A 302 0.68 3.26 0.99
C CYS A 302 0.82 1.82 1.52
N VAL A 303 0.22 0.83 0.83
CA VAL A 303 0.16 -0.63 1.12
C VAL A 303 1.43 -1.35 1.67
N LYS A 304 2.59 -0.72 1.65
CA LYS A 304 3.86 -1.28 2.16
C LYS A 304 4.54 -0.43 3.23
N THR A 305 3.96 0.71 3.59
CA THR A 305 4.56 1.72 4.45
C THR A 305 3.50 2.30 5.36
N ALA A 306 3.49 1.84 6.60
CA ALA A 306 2.49 2.21 7.60
C ALA A 306 2.27 3.73 7.70
N ASN A 307 1.03 4.16 7.48
CA ASN A 307 0.51 5.51 7.66
C ASN A 307 -0.97 5.45 8.06
N PRO A 308 -1.26 5.18 9.36
CA PRO A 308 -2.64 5.02 9.84
C PRO A 308 -3.53 6.26 9.63
N ASP A 309 -2.94 7.42 9.43
CA ASP A 309 -3.61 8.70 9.15
C ASP A 309 -3.94 8.92 7.67
N GLN A 310 -3.33 8.14 6.76
CA GLN A 310 -3.56 8.16 5.32
C GLN A 310 -3.40 9.57 4.72
N GLU A 311 -2.45 10.36 5.24
CA GLU A 311 -2.19 11.71 4.74
C GLU A 311 -1.74 11.66 3.26
N ASP A 312 -2.38 12.47 2.43
CA ASP A 312 -2.18 12.61 0.99
C ASP A 312 -2.55 14.06 0.62
N VAL A 313 -1.56 14.96 0.72
CA VAL A 313 -1.80 16.42 0.62
C VAL A 313 -2.16 16.85 -0.80
N ASN A 314 -1.65 16.14 -1.81
CA ASN A 314 -1.88 16.47 -3.22
C ASN A 314 -3.09 15.71 -3.82
N GLU A 315 -3.73 14.84 -3.04
CA GLU A 315 -4.90 14.02 -3.40
C GLU A 315 -4.66 13.09 -4.60
N ASN A 316 -3.42 12.65 -4.83
CA ASN A 316 -3.05 11.79 -5.96
C ASN A 316 -3.26 10.28 -5.68
N GLU A 317 -3.82 9.93 -4.51
CA GLU A 317 -4.07 8.57 -4.02
C GLU A 317 -2.82 7.78 -3.61
N ARG A 318 -1.68 8.46 -3.53
CA ARG A 318 -0.43 7.95 -2.98
C ARG A 318 -0.15 8.72 -1.70
N GLY A 319 -0.07 8.01 -0.58
CA GLY A 319 0.15 8.68 0.70
C GLY A 319 1.51 9.38 0.74
N ASP A 320 1.59 10.49 1.46
CA ASP A 320 2.78 11.34 1.57
C ASP A 320 4.03 10.55 2.03
N VAL A 321 3.84 9.50 2.83
CA VAL A 321 4.92 8.64 3.35
C VAL A 321 5.55 7.75 2.28
N CYS A 322 4.85 7.48 1.18
CA CYS A 322 5.36 6.66 0.08
C CYS A 322 5.45 7.43 -1.24
N ASP A 323 5.13 8.73 -1.23
CA ASP A 323 5.25 9.61 -2.38
C ASP A 323 6.69 10.11 -2.59
N ASP A 324 7.02 10.39 -3.84
CA ASP A 324 8.32 10.77 -4.39
C ASP A 324 8.04 11.69 -5.59
N PHE A 325 7.91 12.99 -5.32
CA PHE A 325 7.42 13.97 -6.30
C PHE A 325 8.42 14.18 -7.44
N ASP A 326 9.72 14.20 -7.13
CA ASP A 326 10.78 14.48 -8.09
C ASP A 326 11.37 13.22 -8.76
N ARG A 327 11.10 12.03 -8.19
CA ARG A 327 11.44 10.71 -8.73
C ARG A 327 12.93 10.43 -8.77
N ASP A 328 13.68 11.01 -7.86
CA ASP A 328 15.10 10.72 -7.73
C ASP A 328 15.37 9.36 -7.03
N GLY A 329 14.31 8.75 -6.48
CA GLY A 329 14.34 7.50 -5.72
C GLY A 329 14.42 7.69 -4.20
N VAL A 330 14.26 8.92 -3.72
CA VAL A 330 14.18 9.31 -2.31
C VAL A 330 12.76 9.82 -2.05
N VAL A 331 12.07 9.14 -1.13
CA VAL A 331 10.71 9.53 -0.73
C VAL A 331 10.68 10.91 -0.10
N ASN A 332 9.59 11.66 -0.34
CA ASN A 332 9.40 13.07 0.01
C ASN A 332 9.69 13.45 1.47
N TYR A 333 9.53 12.53 2.42
CA TYR A 333 9.80 12.78 3.84
C TYR A 333 11.28 12.60 4.22
N LYS A 334 12.09 12.02 3.32
CA LYS A 334 13.55 11.84 3.43
C LYS A 334 14.34 12.70 2.46
N ASP A 335 13.64 13.38 1.56
CA ASP A 335 14.22 14.15 0.48
C ASP A 335 14.47 15.60 0.90
N ASN A 336 15.73 16.03 0.85
CA ASN A 336 16.12 17.42 1.10
C ASN A 336 15.85 18.36 -0.08
N CYS A 337 15.42 17.84 -1.23
CA CYS A 337 14.93 18.58 -2.38
C CYS A 337 13.68 17.93 -3.01
N ARG A 338 12.62 17.78 -2.20
CA ARG A 338 11.34 17.16 -2.58
C ARG A 338 10.83 17.38 -4.02
N ASP A 339 11.07 18.56 -4.60
CA ASP A 339 10.56 18.93 -5.93
C ASP A 339 11.64 18.94 -7.04
N GLU A 340 12.92 18.71 -6.73
CA GLU A 340 14.04 18.78 -7.67
C GLU A 340 15.02 17.59 -7.57
N PRO A 341 15.14 16.76 -8.62
CA PRO A 341 15.84 15.47 -8.54
C PRO A 341 17.28 15.56 -8.06
N ASN A 342 17.57 14.99 -6.89
CA ASN A 342 18.92 15.00 -6.32
C ASN A 342 19.28 13.71 -5.58
N ARG A 343 19.25 12.56 -6.28
CA ARG A 343 19.42 11.20 -5.72
C ARG A 343 20.58 10.99 -4.74
N ASN A 344 21.63 11.80 -4.83
CA ASN A 344 22.79 11.73 -3.95
C ASN A 344 22.60 12.48 -2.61
N GLN A 345 21.51 13.25 -2.46
CA GLN A 345 21.07 14.01 -1.30
C GLN A 345 22.20 14.87 -0.74
N ILE A 346 22.99 15.48 -1.63
CA ILE A 346 24.09 16.34 -1.23
C ILE A 346 23.50 17.61 -0.62
N ASP A 347 23.93 17.88 0.61
CA ASP A 347 23.72 19.11 1.37
C ASP A 347 25.10 19.47 1.94
N THR A 348 25.77 20.43 1.28
CA THR A 348 27.15 20.79 1.54
C THR A 348 27.30 21.57 2.84
N ASP A 349 26.31 22.38 3.20
CA ASP A 349 26.41 23.31 4.31
C ASP A 349 25.73 22.83 5.60
N GLY A 350 24.84 21.83 5.48
CA GLY A 350 24.19 21.06 6.52
C GLY A 350 22.91 21.70 7.06
N ASP A 351 22.24 22.56 6.30
CA ASP A 351 21.03 23.27 6.73
C ASP A 351 19.72 22.46 6.54
N GLY A 352 19.80 21.31 5.85
CA GLY A 352 18.69 20.42 5.58
C GLY A 352 17.99 20.64 4.23
N ILE A 353 18.45 21.61 3.42
CA ILE A 353 18.03 21.84 2.04
C ILE A 353 19.15 21.32 1.13
N GLY A 354 18.83 20.53 0.11
CA GLY A 354 19.87 20.00 -0.77
C GLY A 354 20.44 21.06 -1.73
N ASP A 355 21.71 20.89 -2.12
CA ASP A 355 22.45 21.81 -3.00
C ASP A 355 21.73 22.09 -4.33
N VAL A 356 20.85 21.18 -4.77
CA VAL A 356 20.09 21.30 -6.03
C VAL A 356 18.96 22.31 -5.92
N CYS A 357 18.26 22.35 -4.78
CA CYS A 357 17.09 23.19 -4.54
C CYS A 357 17.37 24.35 -3.57
N ASP A 358 18.57 24.42 -3.01
CA ASP A 358 18.97 25.55 -2.18
C ASP A 358 19.33 26.78 -3.03
N GLY A 359 18.41 27.74 -3.05
CA GLY A 359 18.63 29.04 -3.69
C GLY A 359 19.62 29.95 -2.94
N GLU A 360 19.88 29.68 -1.65
CA GLU A 360 20.72 30.49 -0.77
C GLU A 360 22.20 30.07 -0.80
N GLU A 361 22.56 28.86 -1.26
CA GLU A 361 23.93 28.43 -1.61
C GLU A 361 24.70 29.46 -2.49
N SER A 362 23.97 30.33 -3.19
CA SER A 362 24.49 31.48 -3.94
C SER A 362 25.05 32.64 -3.06
N ARG A 363 24.82 32.63 -1.75
CA ARG A 363 25.32 33.65 -0.82
C ARG A 363 26.78 33.38 -0.47
N ILE A 364 27.62 34.34 -0.80
CA ILE A 364 29.07 34.32 -0.53
C ILE A 364 29.36 34.04 0.96
N THR A 365 28.49 34.45 1.87
CA THR A 365 28.60 34.23 3.32
C THR A 365 28.36 32.79 3.77
N GLU A 366 27.59 32.01 3.02
CA GLU A 366 27.28 30.60 3.29
C GLU A 366 28.37 29.71 2.70
N LYS A 367 28.73 29.96 1.42
CA LYS A 367 29.89 29.32 0.75
C LYS A 367 31.22 29.51 1.48
N TYR A 368 31.43 30.68 2.09
CA TYR A 368 32.64 30.98 2.84
C TYR A 368 32.29 31.32 4.29
N LYS A 369 32.09 30.28 5.12
CA LYS A 369 31.83 30.38 6.57
C LYS A 369 32.83 31.29 7.34
N TRP A 370 34.01 31.55 6.77
CA TRP A 370 35.03 32.47 7.33
C TRP A 370 34.78 33.97 7.04
N LEU A 371 33.96 34.31 6.04
CA LEU A 371 33.79 35.67 5.56
C LEU A 371 33.24 36.63 6.64
N PRO A 372 32.21 36.27 7.43
CA PRO A 372 31.74 37.11 8.53
C PRO A 372 32.81 37.36 9.59
N TRP A 373 33.60 36.33 9.92
CA TRP A 373 34.70 36.43 10.89
C TRP A 373 35.82 37.34 10.41
N THR A 374 36.15 37.30 9.11
CA THR A 374 37.14 38.23 8.57
C THR A 374 36.65 39.67 8.55
N GLY A 375 35.36 39.91 8.24
CA GLY A 375 34.77 41.25 8.35
C GLY A 375 34.84 41.79 9.78
N MET A 376 34.45 40.99 10.78
CA MET A 376 34.55 41.35 12.20
C MET A 376 36.00 41.59 12.64
N GLY A 377 36.94 40.74 12.20
CA GLY A 377 38.36 40.91 12.48
C GLY A 377 38.93 42.21 11.91
N PHE A 378 38.56 42.55 10.67
CA PHE A 378 39.00 43.79 10.04
C PHE A 378 38.40 45.03 10.73
N ALA A 379 37.12 44.98 11.08
CA ALA A 379 36.46 46.05 11.84
C ALA A 379 37.10 46.25 13.23
N ALA A 380 37.43 45.16 13.93
CA ALA A 380 38.14 45.22 15.21
C ALA A 380 39.52 45.88 15.07
N LEU A 381 40.28 45.54 14.02
CA LEU A 381 41.58 46.17 13.73
C LEU A 381 41.45 47.67 13.44
N ILE A 382 40.44 48.08 12.68
CA ILE A 382 40.16 49.50 12.42
C ILE A 382 39.82 50.24 13.71
N LEU A 383 38.95 49.67 14.55
CA LEU A 383 38.59 50.26 15.85
C LEU A 383 39.82 50.41 16.76
N VAL A 384 40.69 49.40 16.81
CA VAL A 384 41.96 49.47 17.54
C VAL A 384 42.86 50.56 16.98
N GLY A 385 42.98 50.68 15.65
CA GLY A 385 43.75 51.73 15.01
C GLY A 385 43.23 53.14 15.32
N LEU A 386 41.91 53.35 15.21
CA LEU A 386 41.26 54.61 15.56
C LEU A 386 41.46 54.96 17.04
N PHE A 387 41.36 53.97 17.93
CA PHE A 387 41.63 54.14 19.35
C PHE A 387 43.09 54.59 19.60
N VAL A 388 44.07 53.98 18.95
CA VAL A 388 45.49 54.38 19.08
C VAL A 388 45.71 55.81 18.58
N VAL A 389 45.08 56.20 17.47
CA VAL A 389 45.19 57.58 16.94
C VAL A 389 44.54 58.58 17.90
N ALA A 390 43.37 58.27 18.45
CA ALA A 390 42.66 59.09 19.43
C ALA A 390 43.49 59.27 20.72
N VAL A 391 44.13 58.21 21.22
CA VAL A 391 45.03 58.29 22.38
C VAL A 391 46.26 59.14 22.06
N LYS A 392 46.81 59.06 20.83
CA LYS A 392 48.00 59.81 20.41
C LYS A 392 47.72 61.31 20.18
N HIS A 393 46.50 61.68 19.78
CA HIS A 393 46.12 63.08 19.49
C HIS A 393 45.24 63.72 20.58
N GLY A 394 44.67 62.95 21.51
CA GLY A 394 43.83 63.44 22.61
C GLY A 394 44.58 64.00 23.82
N GLY A 395 45.91 64.09 23.75
CA GLY A 395 46.76 64.64 24.81
C GLY A 395 46.93 66.16 24.73
N ALA A 396 45.86 66.96 24.63
CA ALA A 396 45.91 68.41 24.86
C ALA A 396 44.50 69.05 24.97
N ASN A 397 43.93 69.08 26.18
CA ASN A 397 43.50 70.31 26.86
C ASN A 397 42.49 70.00 27.97
N SER A 398 42.95 70.21 29.19
CA SER A 398 42.18 70.40 30.41
C SER A 398 41.48 71.77 30.40
N GLY A 399 40.18 71.79 30.69
CA GLY A 399 39.41 73.01 30.84
C GLY A 399 37.93 72.72 31.16
N GLU A 400 37.68 72.24 32.37
CA GLU A 400 36.69 72.76 33.35
C GLU A 400 35.51 73.59 32.76
N ILE A 401 34.22 73.29 33.00
CA ILE A 401 33.49 73.64 34.24
C ILE A 401 32.00 73.17 34.13
N SER A 402 31.47 72.79 35.30
CA SER A 402 30.08 72.86 35.78
C SER A 402 29.05 71.77 35.47
N SER A 403 28.82 71.03 36.55
CA SER A 403 27.58 70.38 36.99
C SER A 403 26.31 71.23 36.88
N VAL A 404 25.21 70.62 36.40
CA VAL A 404 23.87 70.85 36.97
C VAL A 404 23.15 69.51 37.15
N SER A 405 22.55 69.42 38.34
CA SER A 405 21.90 68.33 39.03
C SER A 405 20.81 67.58 38.26
N GLN A 406 20.83 66.27 38.47
CA GLN A 406 19.70 65.34 38.37
C GLN A 406 18.61 65.73 39.39
N ASN A 407 17.33 65.56 39.05
CA ASN A 407 16.57 64.44 39.61
C ASN A 407 15.20 64.21 38.91
N PRO A 408 14.77 62.95 38.77
CA PRO A 408 13.51 62.49 38.16
C PRO A 408 12.44 62.34 39.29
N PRO A 409 11.36 61.51 39.25
CA PRO A 409 10.79 60.61 38.23
C PRO A 409 9.24 60.56 38.15
N SER A 410 8.75 59.65 37.29
CA SER A 410 7.66 58.68 37.55
C SER A 410 6.23 58.88 37.02
N SER A 411 5.77 57.76 36.44
CA SER A 411 4.41 57.19 36.41
C SER A 411 3.35 57.79 35.49
N SER A 412 2.87 56.96 34.56
CA SER A 412 1.51 56.39 34.66
C SER A 412 1.27 55.37 33.54
N GLU A 413 1.00 54.13 33.95
CA GLU A 413 0.13 53.21 33.22
C GLU A 413 -1.27 53.83 33.06
N LYS A 414 -2.01 53.50 31.98
CA LYS A 414 -3.15 52.54 31.96
C LYS A 414 -3.98 52.68 30.64
N PRO A 415 -5.03 51.88 30.35
CA PRO A 415 -5.09 51.04 29.13
C PRO A 415 -6.39 51.23 28.29
N GLU A 416 -6.57 50.30 27.34
CA GLU A 416 -7.83 49.84 26.66
C GLU A 416 -8.68 50.86 25.88
N VAL A 417 -8.82 50.65 24.57
CA VAL A 417 -9.97 49.96 23.91
C VAL A 417 -9.44 49.25 22.66
#